data_AF-A0A955ZGS7-F1
#
_entry.id   AF-A0A955ZGS7-F1
#
_cell.length_a   1.000
_cell.length_b   1.000
_cell.length_c   1.000
_cell.angle_alpha   90.00
_cell.angle_beta   90.00
_cell.angle_gamma   90.00
#
_symmetry.space_group_name_H-M   'P 1'
#
loop_
_entity.id
_entity.type
_entity.pdbx_description
1 polymer ?
#
loop_
_entity_poly.entity_id
_entity_poly.type
_entity_poly.pdbx_seq_one_letter_code
_entity_poly.pdbx_strand_id
1 'polypeptide(L)'
;MARDSRYGERIVWSGRPKDLTAPPILRAAAYVAFATAAVSLCFAIVLAQALGSSPMSSLLFALWAATLGLLFLQGPKIWLARVEYVVTDTRVIWKRGPFRRSIGRKSISFARIFWSRSMPGVGDVELVRAVPTGALRRRLRLRLTGVTAPARVAAIIDGTEDVTPAAGDDRPLTQRLESGERVVWSARPRSTWRAYLPYGQRRLVQLVIGLGLLAVLGRLVMRGVPIVLALEDAGLRPSSLSFVALVMALGLTGIVMAAIGGYLSWDSTIGPGRRVRDTRYLVTDRRVLIQRGREELHLDRSKIVDVIDAPAGEGLRDVFLVLDGPQARALAASGAFGEREAGPSLRPVLERVEDAEGVQRILREQTPTLPRAA
;
A
#
# COMPACT_ATOMS: atom_id res chain seq x y z
N MET A 1 -21.03 26.79 15.01
CA MET A 1 -20.24 25.70 14.38
C MET A 1 -19.88 26.07 12.96
N ALA A 2 -18.67 25.72 12.51
CA ALA A 2 -18.20 26.04 11.16
C ALA A 2 -19.00 25.26 10.11
N ARG A 3 -19.35 25.92 9.00
CA ARG A 3 -20.00 25.32 7.82
C ARG A 3 -19.03 25.28 6.65
N ASP A 4 -19.19 24.30 5.77
CA ASP A 4 -18.43 24.25 4.53
C ASP A 4 -18.84 25.40 3.60
N SER A 5 -17.86 26.13 3.09
CA SER A 5 -18.10 27.33 2.27
C SER A 5 -18.80 27.07 0.93
N ARG A 6 -18.80 25.82 0.43
CA ARG A 6 -19.40 25.47 -0.87
C ARG A 6 -20.76 24.79 -0.73
N TYR A 7 -20.88 23.86 0.21
CA TYR A 7 -22.11 23.08 0.38
C TYR A 7 -23.01 23.60 1.50
N GLY A 8 -22.52 24.50 2.36
CA GLY A 8 -23.27 25.00 3.51
C GLY A 8 -23.50 23.94 4.61
N GLU A 9 -22.97 22.74 4.44
CA GLU A 9 -23.10 21.62 5.38
C GLU A 9 -22.31 21.89 6.66
N ARG A 10 -22.80 21.39 7.80
CA ARG A 10 -22.07 21.47 9.08
C ARG A 10 -20.80 20.66 8.98
N ILE A 11 -19.69 21.25 9.45
CA ILE A 11 -18.42 20.55 9.59
C ILE A 11 -18.46 19.78 10.90
N VAL A 12 -18.28 18.48 10.80
CA VAL A 12 -18.26 17.56 11.95
C VAL A 12 -16.83 17.29 12.39
N TRP A 13 -15.92 17.18 11.43
CA TRP A 13 -14.50 17.05 11.71
C TRP A 13 -13.64 17.75 10.66
N SER A 14 -12.50 18.29 11.08
CA SER A 14 -11.49 18.84 10.20
C SER A 14 -10.10 18.40 10.64
N GLY A 15 -9.21 18.24 9.67
CA GLY A 15 -7.84 17.81 9.94
C GLY A 15 -6.89 18.12 8.80
N ARG A 16 -5.59 17.92 9.07
CA ARG A 16 -4.50 18.05 8.10
C ARG A 16 -3.59 16.82 8.21
N PRO A 17 -2.80 16.51 7.16
CA PRO A 17 -1.79 15.47 7.26
C PRO A 17 -0.79 15.81 8.36
N LYS A 18 -0.66 14.93 9.36
CA LYS A 18 0.40 14.94 10.35
C LYS A 18 1.64 14.23 9.83
N ASP A 19 1.44 13.15 9.07
CA ASP A 19 2.51 12.48 8.34
C ASP A 19 2.70 13.09 6.96
N LEU A 20 3.82 13.80 6.79
CA LEU A 20 4.26 14.35 5.51
C LEU A 20 5.30 13.46 4.83
N THR A 21 5.55 12.24 5.31
CA THR A 21 6.55 11.37 4.69
C THR A 21 6.20 11.05 3.24
N ALA A 22 7.22 11.05 2.39
CA ALA A 22 7.05 10.67 1.00
C ALA A 22 6.66 9.17 0.91
N PRO A 23 5.74 8.82 -0.01
CA PRO A 23 5.37 7.43 -0.25
C PRO A 23 6.59 6.53 -0.44
N PRO A 24 6.58 5.27 0.07
CA PRO A 24 7.74 4.39 0.03
C PRO A 24 8.36 4.23 -1.37
N ILE A 25 7.52 4.20 -2.41
CA ILE A 25 7.99 4.07 -3.80
C ILE A 25 8.78 5.30 -4.27
N LEU A 26 8.38 6.51 -3.87
CA LEU A 26 9.10 7.74 -4.21
C LEU A 26 10.38 7.86 -3.39
N ARG A 27 10.39 7.40 -2.14
CA ARG A 27 11.62 7.30 -1.35
C ARG A 27 12.62 6.34 -1.98
N ALA A 28 12.17 5.16 -2.42
CA ALA A 28 13.01 4.20 -3.13
C ALA A 28 13.55 4.79 -4.44
N ALA A 29 12.69 5.43 -5.24
CA ALA A 29 13.10 6.12 -6.46
C ALA A 29 14.13 7.23 -6.18
N ALA A 30 13.99 7.96 -5.07
CA ALA A 30 14.96 8.97 -4.66
C ALA A 30 16.32 8.36 -4.31
N TYR A 31 16.36 7.26 -3.54
CA TYR A 31 17.63 6.58 -3.22
C TYR A 31 18.33 6.05 -4.47
N VAL A 32 17.57 5.49 -5.42
CA VAL A 32 18.12 5.08 -6.72
C VAL A 32 18.67 6.29 -7.47
N ALA A 33 17.92 7.40 -7.56
CA ALA A 33 18.37 8.61 -8.23
C ALA A 33 19.65 9.20 -7.60
N PHE A 34 19.76 9.23 -6.26
CA PHE A 34 20.97 9.67 -5.57
C PHE A 34 22.15 8.72 -5.78
N ALA A 35 21.91 7.41 -5.78
CA ALA A 35 22.96 6.45 -6.08
C ALA A 35 23.45 6.61 -7.53
N THR A 36 22.54 6.76 -8.49
CA THR A 36 22.88 7.06 -9.89
C THR A 36 23.66 8.36 -10.02
N ALA A 37 23.29 9.40 -9.28
CA ALA A 37 24.03 10.66 -9.25
C ALA A 37 25.47 10.48 -8.73
N ALA A 38 25.64 9.74 -7.63
CA ALA A 38 26.95 9.46 -7.05
C ALA A 38 27.82 8.59 -7.97
N VAL A 39 27.25 7.55 -8.61
CA VAL A 39 27.95 6.73 -9.61
C VAL A 39 28.41 7.60 -10.79
N SER A 40 27.52 8.46 -11.31
CA SER A 40 27.85 9.36 -12.43
C SER A 40 28.95 10.36 -12.06
N LEU A 41 28.92 10.90 -10.83
CA LEU A 41 29.97 11.78 -10.32
C LEU A 41 31.32 11.06 -10.20
N CYS A 42 31.32 9.82 -9.72
CA CYS A 42 32.53 9.00 -9.66
C CYS A 42 33.11 8.74 -11.06
N PHE A 43 32.27 8.44 -12.05
CA PHE A 43 32.73 8.31 -13.44
C PHE A 43 33.23 9.62 -14.02
N ALA A 44 32.61 10.76 -13.70
CA ALA A 44 33.10 12.08 -14.11
C ALA A 44 34.54 12.32 -13.63
N ILE A 45 34.84 11.94 -12.38
CA ILE A 45 36.18 11.99 -11.81
C ILE A 45 37.16 11.11 -12.59
N VAL A 46 36.78 9.85 -12.88
CA VAL A 46 37.62 8.92 -13.66
C VAL A 46 37.88 9.46 -15.06
N LEU A 47 36.86 9.97 -15.75
CA LEU A 47 36.96 10.56 -17.09
C LEU A 47 37.92 11.75 -17.13
N ALA A 48 37.85 12.62 -16.12
CA ALA A 48 38.69 13.81 -16.03
C ALA A 48 40.14 13.46 -15.68
N GLN A 49 40.36 12.59 -14.70
CA GLN A 49 41.70 12.34 -14.15
C GLN A 49 42.46 11.22 -14.85
N ALA A 50 41.79 10.12 -15.21
CA ALA A 50 42.45 8.96 -15.80
C ALA A 50 42.47 9.03 -17.34
N LEU A 51 41.41 9.57 -17.95
CA LEU A 51 41.23 9.56 -19.41
C LEU A 51 41.48 10.94 -20.06
N GLY A 52 41.64 12.01 -19.26
CA GLY A 52 41.82 13.37 -19.77
C GLY A 52 40.66 13.86 -20.65
N SER A 53 39.49 13.24 -20.51
CA SER A 53 38.30 13.50 -21.34
C SER A 53 37.32 14.45 -20.63
N SER A 54 36.48 15.13 -21.40
CA SER A 54 35.53 16.10 -20.83
C SER A 54 34.49 15.41 -19.92
N PRO A 55 34.42 15.74 -18.61
CA PRO A 55 33.49 15.11 -17.66
C PRO A 55 32.09 15.74 -17.67
N MET A 56 31.86 16.73 -18.54
CA MET A 56 30.69 17.63 -18.45
C MET A 56 29.35 16.88 -18.53
N SER A 57 29.25 15.88 -19.41
CA SER A 57 28.02 15.07 -19.56
C SER A 57 27.69 14.29 -18.29
N SER A 58 28.68 13.65 -17.67
CA SER A 58 28.53 12.90 -16.42
C SER A 58 28.19 13.81 -15.23
N LEU A 59 28.76 15.02 -15.18
CA LEU A 59 28.42 16.02 -14.15
C LEU A 59 26.99 16.53 -14.31
N LEU A 60 26.58 16.89 -15.52
CA LEU A 60 25.20 17.33 -15.80
C LEU A 60 24.18 16.24 -15.47
N PHE A 61 24.46 14.99 -15.83
CA PHE A 61 23.60 13.87 -15.49
C PHE A 61 23.53 13.62 -13.98
N ALA A 62 24.66 13.75 -13.26
CA ALA A 62 24.68 13.63 -11.81
C ALA A 62 23.81 14.71 -11.14
N LEU A 63 23.91 15.97 -11.59
CA LEU A 63 23.09 17.07 -11.09
C LEU A 63 21.60 16.84 -11.39
N TRP A 64 21.26 16.41 -12.60
CA TRP A 64 19.89 16.07 -12.97
C TRP A 64 19.33 14.92 -12.11
N ALA A 65 20.09 13.86 -11.90
CA ALA A 65 19.65 12.74 -11.05
C ALA A 65 19.50 13.16 -9.57
N ALA A 66 20.41 14.00 -9.05
CA ALA A 66 20.31 14.52 -7.69
C ALA A 66 19.08 15.42 -7.50
N THR A 67 18.80 16.32 -8.45
CA THR A 67 17.59 17.16 -8.41
C THR A 67 16.31 16.34 -8.49
N LEU A 68 16.29 15.27 -9.30
CA LEU A 68 15.17 14.33 -9.35
C LEU A 68 14.98 13.59 -8.02
N GLY A 69 16.08 13.16 -7.37
CA GLY A 69 16.04 12.55 -6.05
C GLY A 69 15.45 13.48 -4.98
N LEU A 70 15.86 14.75 -4.99
CA LEU A 70 15.28 15.78 -4.12
C LEU A 70 13.79 15.99 -4.40
N LEU A 71 13.39 16.05 -5.67
CA LEU A 71 12.00 16.20 -6.07
C LEU A 71 11.13 15.04 -5.56
N PHE A 72 11.62 13.79 -5.64
CA PHE A 72 10.89 12.63 -5.12
C PHE A 72 10.73 12.64 -3.59
N LEU A 73 11.70 13.17 -2.84
CA LEU A 73 11.61 13.28 -1.38
C LEU A 73 10.78 14.47 -0.91
N GLN A 74 10.97 15.63 -1.53
CA GLN A 74 10.40 16.90 -1.07
C GLN A 74 9.08 17.25 -1.76
N GLY A 75 8.90 16.83 -3.01
CA GLY A 75 7.68 17.08 -3.79
C GLY A 75 6.41 16.63 -3.06
N PRO A 76 6.33 15.38 -2.56
CA PRO A 76 5.17 14.93 -1.79
C PRO A 76 4.95 15.71 -0.48
N LYS A 77 6.03 16.11 0.21
CA LYS A 77 5.95 16.91 1.45
C LYS A 77 5.34 18.28 1.18
N ILE A 78 5.87 18.99 0.19
CA ILE A 78 5.38 20.30 -0.25
C ILE A 78 3.94 20.19 -0.75
N TRP A 79 3.62 19.08 -1.43
CA TRP A 79 2.27 18.80 -1.88
C TRP A 79 1.29 18.64 -0.71
N LEU A 80 1.60 17.74 0.22
CA LEU A 80 0.74 17.38 1.35
C LEU A 80 0.64 18.50 2.39
N ALA A 81 1.65 19.35 2.55
CA ALA A 81 1.63 20.45 3.53
C ALA A 81 0.47 21.43 3.36
N ARG A 82 -0.12 21.53 2.15
CA ARG A 82 -1.27 22.41 1.83
C ARG A 82 -2.60 21.68 1.76
N VAL A 83 -2.64 20.41 2.15
CA VAL A 83 -3.86 19.59 2.12
C VAL A 83 -4.64 19.76 3.40
N GLU A 84 -5.95 19.84 3.27
CA GLU A 84 -6.88 19.83 4.39
C GLU A 84 -8.01 18.83 4.12
N TYR A 85 -8.45 18.19 5.19
CA TYR A 85 -9.51 17.20 5.21
C TYR A 85 -10.68 17.76 6.00
N VAL A 86 -11.89 17.59 5.47
CA VAL A 86 -13.13 18.04 6.12
C VAL A 86 -14.15 16.93 5.99
N VAL A 87 -14.75 16.53 7.10
CA VAL A 87 -15.91 15.64 7.15
C VAL A 87 -17.10 16.48 7.56
N THR A 88 -18.13 16.48 6.73
CA THR A 88 -19.40 17.15 6.97
C THR A 88 -20.48 16.12 7.32
N ASP A 89 -21.70 16.57 7.58
CA ASP A 89 -22.84 15.68 7.82
C ASP A 89 -23.06 14.68 6.68
N THR A 90 -22.78 15.07 5.42
CA THR A 90 -23.10 14.21 4.26
C THR A 90 -21.89 13.81 3.41
N ARG A 91 -20.73 14.46 3.55
CA ARG A 91 -19.58 14.26 2.65
C ARG A 91 -18.26 14.21 3.40
N VAL A 92 -17.30 13.54 2.77
CA VAL A 92 -15.88 13.65 3.10
C VAL A 92 -15.19 14.40 1.98
N ILE A 93 -14.42 15.42 2.34
CA ILE A 93 -13.79 16.36 1.41
C ILE A 93 -12.29 16.35 1.64
N TRP A 94 -11.57 16.20 0.54
CA TRP A 94 -10.15 16.49 0.39
C TRP A 94 -10.00 17.82 -0.34
N LYS A 95 -9.26 18.77 0.21
CA LYS A 95 -9.01 20.07 -0.42
C LYS A 95 -7.51 20.42 -0.41
N ARG A 96 -7.07 21.10 -1.46
CA ARG A 96 -5.75 21.71 -1.59
C ARG A 96 -5.84 22.91 -2.51
N GLY A 97 -5.88 24.11 -1.94
CA GLY A 97 -6.10 25.35 -2.70
C GLY A 97 -7.38 25.23 -3.56
N PRO A 98 -7.31 25.40 -4.90
CA PRO A 98 -8.47 25.30 -5.78
C PRO A 98 -8.92 23.85 -6.02
N PHE A 99 -8.07 22.86 -5.77
CA PHE A 99 -8.38 21.45 -6.03
C PHE A 99 -9.20 20.88 -4.88
N ARG A 100 -10.35 20.31 -5.22
CA ARG A 100 -11.27 19.68 -4.26
C ARG A 100 -11.77 18.35 -4.80
N ARG A 101 -11.76 17.33 -3.94
CA ARG A 101 -12.39 16.03 -4.20
C ARG A 101 -13.32 15.72 -3.04
N SER A 102 -14.49 15.17 -3.33
CA SER A 102 -15.45 14.79 -2.29
C SER A 102 -16.11 13.47 -2.61
N ILE A 103 -16.48 12.74 -1.55
CA ILE A 103 -17.25 11.51 -1.60
C ILE A 103 -18.40 11.63 -0.59
N GLY A 104 -19.60 11.15 -0.94
CA GLY A 104 -20.73 11.17 0.01
C GLY A 104 -20.55 10.09 1.07
N ARG A 105 -20.78 10.40 2.34
CA ARG A 105 -20.65 9.48 3.48
C ARG A 105 -21.47 8.20 3.28
N LYS A 106 -22.76 8.36 2.95
CA LYS A 106 -23.67 7.24 2.66
C LYS A 106 -23.31 6.41 1.42
N SER A 107 -22.40 6.91 0.57
CA SER A 107 -21.97 6.24 -0.67
C SER A 107 -20.67 5.46 -0.50
N ILE A 108 -20.05 5.50 0.67
CA ILE A 108 -18.84 4.74 0.97
C ILE A 108 -19.27 3.29 1.23
N SER A 109 -18.60 2.35 0.57
CA SER A 109 -18.86 0.91 0.73
C SER A 109 -18.00 0.31 1.83
N PHE A 110 -16.74 0.72 1.90
CA PHE A 110 -15.81 0.31 2.95
C PHE A 110 -14.68 1.33 3.10
N ALA A 111 -14.03 1.31 4.26
CA ALA A 111 -12.83 2.08 4.54
C ALA A 111 -11.62 1.14 4.69
N ARG A 112 -10.45 1.58 4.23
CA ARG A 112 -9.17 0.93 4.51
C ARG A 112 -8.29 1.86 5.32
N ILE A 113 -7.67 1.33 6.35
CA ILE A 113 -6.74 2.04 7.21
C ILE A 113 -5.34 1.49 6.96
N PHE A 114 -4.38 2.39 6.74
CA PHE A 114 -2.96 2.04 6.62
C PHE A 114 -2.19 2.73 7.73
N TRP A 115 -1.72 1.99 8.72
CA TRP A 115 -0.96 2.58 9.82
C TRP A 115 0.46 2.96 9.40
N SER A 116 0.92 4.14 9.83
CA SER A 116 2.27 4.61 9.56
C SER A 116 3.28 3.75 10.32
N ARG A 117 4.40 3.43 9.67
CA ARG A 117 5.50 2.71 10.32
C ARG A 117 6.31 3.59 11.25
N SER A 118 6.29 4.90 10.99
CA SER A 118 7.19 5.88 11.60
C SER A 118 6.55 6.64 12.75
N MET A 119 5.21 6.74 12.77
CA MET A 119 4.48 7.48 13.80
C MET A 119 3.31 6.66 14.35
N PRO A 120 3.36 6.24 15.63
CA PRO A 120 2.25 5.57 16.30
C PRO A 120 0.98 6.42 16.28
N GLY A 121 -0.17 5.78 16.04
CA GLY A 121 -1.47 6.44 16.04
C GLY A 121 -1.75 7.35 14.83
N VAL A 122 -0.86 7.40 13.84
CA VAL A 122 -1.05 8.11 12.58
C VAL A 122 -1.16 7.11 11.44
N GLY A 123 -2.02 7.37 10.47
CA GLY A 123 -2.17 6.53 9.30
C GLY A 123 -3.04 7.13 8.21
N ASP A 124 -3.21 6.40 7.13
CA ASP A 124 -4.05 6.82 6.02
C ASP A 124 -5.41 6.17 6.10
N VAL A 125 -6.45 6.89 5.70
CA VAL A 125 -7.81 6.36 5.52
C VAL A 125 -8.16 6.44 4.03
N GLU A 126 -8.34 5.29 3.37
CA GLU A 126 -8.82 5.19 2.01
C GLU A 126 -10.31 4.81 2.01
N LEU A 127 -11.15 5.73 1.58
CA LEU A 127 -12.58 5.56 1.44
C LEU A 127 -12.88 5.06 0.03
N VAL A 128 -13.56 3.93 -0.08
CA VAL A 128 -13.86 3.32 -1.38
C VAL A 128 -15.36 3.25 -1.56
N ARG A 129 -15.82 3.78 -2.70
CA ARG A 129 -17.17 3.55 -3.21
C ARG A 129 -17.09 2.48 -4.29
N ALA A 130 -17.76 1.35 -4.06
CA ALA A 130 -18.08 0.43 -5.12
C ALA A 130 -19.08 1.10 -6.08
N VAL A 131 -18.78 1.05 -7.38
CA VAL A 131 -19.62 1.62 -8.45
C VAL A 131 -20.18 0.43 -9.23
N PRO A 132 -21.47 0.45 -9.64
CA PRO A 132 -22.06 -0.59 -10.47
C PRO A 132 -21.20 -0.88 -11.70
N THR A 133 -21.18 -2.15 -12.08
CA THR A 133 -20.52 -2.65 -13.29
C THR A 133 -20.98 -1.89 -14.53
N GLY A 134 -20.03 -1.24 -15.20
CA GLY A 134 -20.11 -0.73 -16.56
C GLY A 134 -18.78 -1.00 -17.26
N ALA A 135 -18.70 -0.80 -18.58
CA ALA A 135 -17.50 -1.08 -19.39
C ALA A 135 -16.20 -0.44 -18.82
N LEU A 136 -16.35 0.60 -18.01
CA LEU A 136 -15.32 1.21 -17.19
C LEU A 136 -15.53 0.79 -15.73
N ARG A 137 -14.80 -0.22 -15.24
CA ARG A 137 -14.73 -0.67 -13.84
C ARG A 137 -14.15 0.41 -12.89
N ARG A 138 -14.68 1.64 -12.93
CA ARG A 138 -14.08 2.81 -12.31
C ARG A 138 -14.44 2.87 -10.82
N ARG A 139 -13.47 2.60 -9.95
CA ARG A 139 -13.61 2.82 -8.51
C ARG A 139 -13.38 4.28 -8.17
N LEU A 140 -14.30 4.87 -7.40
CA LEU A 140 -14.09 6.17 -6.79
C LEU A 140 -13.45 5.97 -5.43
N ARG A 141 -12.23 6.50 -5.28
CA ARG A 141 -11.45 6.40 -4.04
C ARG A 141 -11.06 7.79 -3.56
N LEU A 142 -11.20 8.02 -2.26
CA LEU A 142 -10.74 9.23 -1.58
C LEU A 142 -9.78 8.82 -0.46
N ARG A 143 -8.51 9.22 -0.55
CA ARG A 143 -7.50 8.91 0.46
C ARG A 143 -7.19 10.14 1.30
N LEU A 144 -7.38 10.01 2.60
CA LEU A 144 -6.92 10.95 3.62
C LEU A 144 -5.57 10.44 4.13
N THR A 145 -4.49 11.11 3.74
CA THR A 145 -3.11 10.68 4.06
C THR A 145 -2.63 11.31 5.37
N GLY A 146 -1.98 10.53 6.23
CA GLY A 146 -1.28 10.97 7.44
C GLY A 146 -2.21 11.52 8.52
N VAL A 147 -3.41 10.97 8.68
CA VAL A 147 -4.40 11.43 9.64
C VAL A 147 -4.12 10.86 11.03
N THR A 148 -4.31 11.68 12.06
CA THR A 148 -4.24 11.23 13.47
C THR A 148 -5.47 10.41 13.82
N ALA A 149 -5.28 9.26 14.47
CA ALA A 149 -6.34 8.32 14.84
C ALA A 149 -7.25 7.96 13.65
N PRO A 150 -6.71 7.33 12.59
CA PRO A 150 -7.47 7.01 11.38
C PRO A 150 -8.72 6.16 11.65
N ALA A 151 -8.69 5.26 12.64
CA ALA A 151 -9.85 4.47 13.07
C ALA A 151 -10.99 5.35 13.62
N ARG A 152 -10.66 6.38 14.41
CA ARG A 152 -11.65 7.36 14.89
C ARG A 152 -12.22 8.18 13.73
N VAL A 153 -11.38 8.56 12.77
CA VAL A 153 -11.85 9.30 11.59
C VAL A 153 -12.76 8.44 10.72
N ALA A 154 -12.48 7.13 10.57
CA ALA A 154 -13.40 6.21 9.92
C ALA A 154 -14.75 6.12 10.65
N ALA A 155 -14.75 5.99 11.98
CA ALA A 155 -15.98 6.01 12.78
C ALA A 155 -16.77 7.33 12.66
N ILE A 156 -16.08 8.47 12.66
CA ILE A 156 -16.72 9.79 12.40
C ILE A 156 -17.39 9.81 11.02
N ILE A 157 -16.73 9.26 10.01
CA ILE A 157 -17.28 9.18 8.65
C ILE A 157 -18.53 8.30 8.61
N ASP A 158 -18.55 7.21 9.37
CA ASP A 158 -19.68 6.30 9.49
C ASP A 158 -20.81 6.88 10.39
N GLY A 159 -20.50 7.89 11.20
CA GLY A 159 -21.45 8.58 12.08
C GLY A 159 -21.51 8.01 13.50
N THR A 160 -20.52 7.22 13.92
CA THR A 160 -20.41 6.58 15.24
C THR A 160 -19.42 7.31 16.17
N GLU A 161 -19.55 8.63 16.23
CA GLU A 161 -18.56 9.56 16.84
C GLU A 161 -18.35 9.37 18.34
N ASP A 162 -19.42 9.02 19.06
CA ASP A 162 -19.43 8.97 20.53
C ASP A 162 -18.84 7.66 21.09
N VAL A 163 -18.42 6.75 20.23
CA VAL A 163 -18.35 5.32 20.57
C VAL A 163 -16.93 4.76 20.39
N THR A 164 -16.03 5.44 19.68
CA THR A 164 -14.71 4.89 19.32
C THR A 164 -13.59 5.40 20.23
N PRO A 165 -12.85 4.50 20.93
CA PRO A 165 -11.69 4.91 21.70
C PRO A 165 -10.60 5.48 20.79
N ALA A 166 -9.92 6.54 21.24
CA ALA A 166 -8.76 7.14 20.56
C ALA A 166 -7.50 6.26 20.66
N ALA A 167 -7.65 4.95 20.54
CA ALA A 167 -6.56 4.00 20.68
C ALA A 167 -5.67 3.98 19.42
N GLY A 168 -4.35 4.01 19.63
CA GLY A 168 -3.34 3.92 18.56
C GLY A 168 -3.19 2.51 17.98
N ASP A 169 -2.29 2.37 17.00
CA ASP A 169 -1.92 1.09 16.34
C ASP A 169 -1.44 0.02 17.34
N ASP A 170 -0.93 0.43 18.51
CA ASP A 170 -0.31 -0.48 19.48
C ASP A 170 -1.30 -1.39 20.23
N ARG A 171 -2.60 -1.14 20.10
CA ARG A 171 -3.63 -1.99 20.74
C ARG A 171 -4.18 -3.01 19.73
N PRO A 172 -4.41 -4.27 20.15
CA PRO A 172 -5.05 -5.25 19.30
C PRO A 172 -6.42 -4.76 18.83
N LEU A 173 -6.83 -5.17 17.62
CA LEU A 173 -8.07 -4.73 16.99
C LEU A 173 -9.32 -4.97 17.86
N THR A 174 -9.35 -6.06 18.62
CA THR A 174 -10.43 -6.37 19.57
C THR A 174 -10.59 -5.35 20.70
N GLN A 175 -9.53 -4.62 21.05
CA GLN A 175 -9.58 -3.54 22.05
C GLN A 175 -9.86 -2.16 21.44
N ARG A 176 -9.95 -2.07 20.10
CA ARG A 176 -10.24 -0.85 19.35
C ARG A 176 -11.65 -0.86 18.76
N LEU A 177 -12.45 -1.85 19.13
CA LEU A 177 -13.85 -1.92 18.78
C LEU A 177 -14.59 -0.72 19.38
N GLU A 178 -15.69 -0.37 18.73
CA GLU A 178 -16.60 0.64 19.25
C GLU A 178 -17.21 0.16 20.57
N SER A 179 -17.45 1.09 21.51
CA SER A 179 -18.22 0.82 22.72
C SER A 179 -19.55 0.10 22.40
N GLY A 180 -19.72 -1.08 22.99
CA GLY A 180 -20.88 -1.95 22.77
C GLY A 180 -20.77 -2.90 21.56
N GLU A 181 -19.79 -2.72 20.67
CA GLU A 181 -19.50 -3.64 19.57
C GLU A 181 -18.85 -4.92 20.10
N ARG A 182 -19.34 -6.08 19.65
CA ARG A 182 -18.87 -7.40 20.12
C ARG A 182 -18.43 -8.25 18.96
N VAL A 183 -17.34 -8.99 19.15
CA VAL A 183 -16.89 -10.00 18.19
C VAL A 183 -17.84 -11.19 18.26
N VAL A 184 -18.49 -11.49 17.14
CA VAL A 184 -19.38 -12.66 16.99
C VAL A 184 -18.62 -13.82 16.37
N TRP A 185 -17.63 -13.53 15.53
CA TRP A 185 -16.82 -14.56 14.88
C TRP A 185 -15.40 -14.07 14.58
N SER A 186 -14.43 -14.99 14.63
CA SER A 186 -13.05 -14.70 14.31
C SER A 186 -12.37 -15.88 13.65
N ALA A 187 -11.55 -15.64 12.64
CA ALA A 187 -10.72 -16.67 12.03
C ALA A 187 -9.39 -16.12 11.51
N ARG A 188 -8.51 -17.04 11.12
CA ARG A 188 -7.28 -16.77 10.38
C ARG A 188 -7.23 -17.68 9.16
N PRO A 189 -6.69 -17.22 8.02
CA PRO A 189 -6.48 -18.10 6.88
C PRO A 189 -5.44 -19.16 7.24
N ARG A 190 -5.65 -20.42 6.84
CA ARG A 190 -4.59 -21.45 6.99
C ARG A 190 -3.41 -21.14 6.08
N SER A 191 -2.22 -21.00 6.66
CA SER A 191 -0.98 -20.87 5.90
C SER A 191 -0.54 -22.24 5.38
N THR A 192 -0.55 -22.42 4.06
CA THR A 192 0.05 -23.58 3.39
C THR A 192 1.41 -23.20 2.84
N TRP A 193 2.32 -24.17 2.65
CA TRP A 193 3.60 -23.95 1.97
C TRP A 193 3.42 -23.31 0.58
N ARG A 194 2.32 -23.68 -0.08
CA ARG A 194 1.89 -23.12 -1.37
C ARG A 194 1.77 -21.61 -1.32
N ALA A 195 1.44 -20.98 -0.19
CA ALA A 195 1.31 -19.53 -0.07
C ALA A 195 2.62 -18.75 -0.32
N TYR A 196 3.78 -19.41 -0.29
CA TYR A 196 5.09 -18.82 -0.59
C TYR A 196 5.49 -18.93 -2.07
N LEU A 197 4.70 -19.64 -2.88
CA LEU A 197 4.93 -19.70 -4.32
C LEU A 197 4.41 -18.43 -5.01
N PRO A 198 5.15 -17.90 -6.00
CA PRO A 198 4.70 -16.76 -6.78
C PRO A 198 3.53 -17.16 -7.68
N TYR A 199 2.31 -16.84 -7.27
CA TYR A 199 1.13 -16.97 -8.14
C TYR A 199 0.93 -15.73 -8.99
N GLY A 200 0.64 -15.94 -10.27
CA GLY A 200 0.30 -14.91 -11.24
C GLY A 200 1.50 -14.42 -12.06
N GLN A 201 1.23 -14.05 -13.32
CA GLN A 201 2.23 -13.63 -14.30
C GLN A 201 3.11 -12.48 -13.78
N ARG A 202 2.52 -11.47 -13.13
CA ARG A 202 3.26 -10.32 -12.61
C ARG A 202 4.33 -10.72 -11.59
N ARG A 203 4.00 -11.59 -10.65
CA ARG A 203 4.96 -12.01 -9.60
C ARG A 203 6.07 -12.86 -10.17
N LEU A 204 5.74 -13.70 -11.15
CA LEU A 204 6.73 -14.49 -11.89
C LEU A 204 7.69 -13.55 -12.64
N VAL A 205 7.17 -12.54 -13.36
CA VAL A 205 7.99 -11.53 -14.03
C VAL A 205 8.87 -10.77 -13.02
N GLN A 206 8.33 -10.36 -11.87
CA GLN A 206 9.11 -9.69 -10.82
C GLN A 206 10.23 -10.58 -10.26
N LEU A 207 9.96 -11.87 -10.06
CA LEU A 207 10.96 -12.84 -9.63
C LEU A 207 12.05 -13.01 -10.69
N VAL A 208 11.68 -13.16 -11.97
CA VAL A 208 12.64 -13.27 -13.08
C VAL A 208 13.51 -12.03 -13.18
N ILE A 209 12.94 -10.83 -13.08
CA ILE A 209 13.69 -9.57 -13.06
C ILE A 209 14.62 -9.53 -11.83
N GLY A 210 14.13 -9.91 -10.65
CA GLY A 210 14.90 -9.94 -9.41
C GLY A 210 16.12 -10.87 -9.51
N LEU A 211 15.90 -12.10 -9.97
CA LEU A 211 16.96 -13.09 -10.19
C LEU A 211 17.92 -12.65 -11.30
N GLY A 212 17.41 -12.06 -12.38
CA GLY A 212 18.22 -11.51 -13.47
C GLY A 212 19.18 -10.42 -12.98
N LEU A 213 18.69 -9.49 -12.14
CA LEU A 213 19.54 -8.46 -11.52
C LEU A 213 20.64 -9.06 -10.64
N LEU A 214 20.32 -10.10 -9.86
CA LEU A 214 21.31 -10.80 -9.03
C LEU A 214 22.34 -11.58 -9.87
N ALA A 215 21.93 -12.16 -11.01
CA ALA A 215 22.84 -12.80 -11.94
C ALA A 215 23.79 -11.80 -12.62
N VAL A 216 23.27 -10.63 -13.02
CA VAL A 216 24.09 -9.52 -13.56
C VAL A 216 25.06 -9.02 -12.51
N LEU A 217 24.62 -8.88 -11.25
CA LEU A 217 25.50 -8.55 -10.13
C LEU A 217 26.62 -9.58 -9.95
N GLY A 218 26.30 -10.88 -9.97
CA GLY A 218 27.30 -11.94 -9.91
C GLY A 218 28.32 -11.83 -11.04
N ARG A 219 27.86 -11.54 -12.27
CA ARG A 219 28.74 -11.30 -13.43
C ARG A 219 29.59 -10.03 -13.28
N LEU A 220 29.03 -8.96 -12.73
CA LEU A 220 29.74 -7.72 -12.44
C LEU A 220 30.88 -7.98 -11.44
N VAL A 221 30.65 -8.76 -10.38
CA VAL A 221 31.69 -9.11 -9.40
C VAL A 221 32.75 -10.01 -10.03
N MET A 222 32.34 -11.08 -10.70
CA MET A 222 33.27 -12.04 -11.31
C MET A 222 34.18 -11.41 -12.37
N ARG A 223 33.70 -10.41 -13.12
CA ARG A 223 34.51 -9.71 -14.14
C ARG A 223 35.16 -8.44 -13.62
N GLY A 224 34.48 -7.71 -12.75
CA GLY A 224 34.92 -6.42 -12.24
C GLY A 224 36.12 -6.53 -11.30
N VAL A 225 36.11 -7.53 -10.39
CA VAL A 225 37.22 -7.70 -9.45
C VAL A 225 38.55 -7.98 -10.17
N PRO A 226 38.65 -8.93 -11.11
CA PRO A 226 39.89 -9.14 -11.86
C PRO A 226 40.34 -7.90 -12.64
N ILE A 227 39.42 -7.11 -13.20
CA ILE A 227 39.76 -5.87 -13.93
C ILE A 227 40.35 -4.83 -12.98
N VAL A 228 39.76 -4.65 -11.79
CA VAL A 228 40.26 -3.71 -10.78
C VAL A 228 41.65 -4.12 -10.30
N LEU A 229 41.86 -5.42 -10.05
CA LEU A 229 43.19 -5.95 -9.68
C LEU A 229 44.21 -5.76 -10.80
N ALA A 230 43.83 -6.04 -12.05
CA ALA A 230 44.71 -5.81 -13.20
C ALA A 230 45.08 -4.33 -13.39
N LEU A 231 44.21 -3.39 -13.00
CA LEU A 231 44.52 -1.96 -13.02
C LEU A 231 45.51 -1.55 -11.92
N GLU A 232 45.45 -2.20 -10.76
CA GLU A 232 46.45 -2.04 -9.70
C GLU A 232 47.81 -2.57 -10.17
N ASP A 233 47.85 -3.76 -10.77
CA ASP A 233 49.06 -4.36 -11.35
C ASP A 233 49.63 -3.50 -12.50
N ALA A 234 48.77 -2.82 -13.26
CA ALA A 234 49.16 -1.87 -14.31
C ALA A 234 49.66 -0.52 -13.77
N GLY A 235 49.75 -0.34 -12.45
CA GLY A 235 50.35 0.82 -11.80
C GLY A 235 49.36 1.91 -11.37
N LEU A 236 48.04 1.68 -11.44
CA LEU A 236 47.07 2.60 -10.86
C LEU A 236 47.14 2.51 -9.34
N ARG A 237 47.73 3.52 -8.69
CA ARG A 237 47.90 3.52 -7.23
C ARG A 237 46.53 3.39 -6.54
N PRO A 238 46.36 2.46 -5.57
CA PRO A 238 45.10 2.31 -4.84
C PRO A 238 44.66 3.57 -4.08
N SER A 239 45.62 4.43 -3.71
CA SER A 239 45.36 5.73 -3.07
C SER A 239 44.98 6.85 -4.05
N SER A 240 45.03 6.60 -5.36
CA SER A 240 44.63 7.59 -6.35
C SER A 240 43.11 7.81 -6.31
N LEU A 241 42.71 9.07 -6.49
CA LEU A 241 41.31 9.45 -6.42
C LEU A 241 40.48 8.83 -7.56
N SER A 242 41.09 8.55 -8.72
CA SER A 242 40.47 7.81 -9.83
C SER A 242 40.24 6.33 -9.50
N PHE A 243 41.19 5.64 -8.87
CA PHE A 243 41.01 4.25 -8.43
C PHE A 243 39.88 4.14 -7.40
N VAL A 244 39.90 4.99 -6.38
CA VAL A 244 38.86 5.02 -5.34
C VAL A 244 37.49 5.32 -5.95
N ALA A 245 37.39 6.30 -6.85
CA ALA A 245 36.14 6.63 -7.53
C ALA A 245 35.60 5.46 -8.37
N LEU A 246 36.47 4.73 -9.08
CA LEU A 246 36.08 3.55 -9.86
C LEU A 246 35.53 2.44 -8.96
N VAL A 247 36.25 2.09 -7.89
CA VAL A 247 35.82 1.07 -6.92
C VAL A 247 34.49 1.46 -6.27
N MET A 248 34.34 2.73 -5.88
CA MET A 248 33.09 3.25 -5.31
C MET A 248 31.93 3.19 -6.30
N ALA A 249 32.15 3.53 -7.57
CA ALA A 249 31.12 3.46 -8.61
C ALA A 249 30.64 2.01 -8.82
N LEU A 250 31.57 1.07 -8.92
CA LEU A 250 31.27 -0.36 -9.07
C LEU A 250 30.56 -0.91 -7.82
N GLY A 251 31.06 -0.59 -6.64
CA GLY A 251 30.48 -1.01 -5.36
C GLY A 251 29.07 -0.48 -5.16
N LEU A 252 28.83 0.81 -5.41
CA LEU A 252 27.51 1.43 -5.26
C LEU A 252 26.50 0.86 -6.27
N THR A 253 26.93 0.63 -7.52
CA THR A 253 26.11 -0.05 -8.53
C THR A 253 25.74 -1.45 -8.06
N GLY A 254 26.71 -2.19 -7.52
CA GLY A 254 26.48 -3.52 -6.97
C GLY A 254 25.49 -3.54 -5.82
N ILE A 255 25.61 -2.60 -4.88
CA ILE A 255 24.69 -2.44 -3.75
C ILE A 255 23.26 -2.15 -4.23
N VAL A 256 23.08 -1.24 -5.19
CA VAL A 256 21.75 -0.93 -5.75
C VAL A 256 21.13 -2.15 -6.43
N MET A 257 21.90 -2.87 -7.24
CA MET A 257 21.44 -4.10 -7.88
C MET A 257 21.05 -5.18 -6.85
N ALA A 258 21.88 -5.38 -5.82
CA ALA A 258 21.61 -6.32 -4.73
C ALA A 258 20.33 -5.94 -3.97
N ALA A 259 20.17 -4.67 -3.62
CA ALA A 259 19.01 -4.18 -2.90
C ALA A 259 17.71 -4.34 -3.69
N ILE A 260 17.69 -3.95 -4.97
CA ILE A 260 16.50 -4.08 -5.83
C ILE A 260 16.22 -5.56 -6.13
N GLY A 261 17.23 -6.31 -6.56
CA GLY A 261 17.08 -7.72 -6.92
C GLY A 261 16.65 -8.58 -5.73
N GLY A 262 17.26 -8.36 -4.57
CA GLY A 262 16.90 -8.99 -3.31
C GLY A 262 15.48 -8.63 -2.86
N TYR A 263 15.10 -7.35 -2.93
CA TYR A 263 13.74 -6.91 -2.59
C TYR A 263 12.67 -7.55 -3.50
N LEU A 264 12.87 -7.56 -4.82
CA LEU A 264 11.92 -8.16 -5.76
C LEU A 264 11.79 -9.68 -5.55
N SER A 265 12.90 -10.36 -5.30
CA SER A 265 12.92 -11.80 -5.01
C SER A 265 12.21 -12.10 -3.69
N TRP A 266 12.44 -11.28 -2.67
CA TRP A 266 11.77 -11.39 -1.37
C TRP A 266 10.26 -11.10 -1.46
N ASP A 267 9.85 -10.02 -2.13
CA ASP A 267 8.45 -9.60 -2.21
C ASP A 267 7.60 -10.60 -3.01
N SER A 268 8.19 -11.25 -4.01
CA SER A 268 7.52 -12.25 -4.84
C SER A 268 7.37 -13.61 -4.16
N THR A 269 8.30 -14.01 -3.28
CA THR A 269 8.33 -15.34 -2.64
C THR A 269 7.85 -15.32 -1.19
N ILE A 270 8.44 -14.49 -0.34
CA ILE A 270 8.19 -14.48 1.11
C ILE A 270 7.08 -13.51 1.48
N GLY A 271 7.00 -12.39 0.76
CA GLY A 271 5.97 -11.37 0.95
C GLY A 271 4.52 -11.90 0.99
N PRO A 272 4.10 -12.83 0.11
CA PRO A 272 2.74 -13.37 0.11
C PRO A 272 2.45 -14.27 1.32
N GLY A 273 3.34 -15.21 1.64
CA GLY A 273 3.15 -16.12 2.78
C GLY A 273 3.10 -15.37 4.10
N ARG A 274 3.96 -14.35 4.27
CA ARG A 274 3.93 -13.47 5.46
C ARG A 274 2.60 -12.72 5.58
N ARG A 275 2.07 -12.20 4.46
CA ARG A 275 0.77 -11.51 4.45
C ARG A 275 -0.38 -12.41 4.86
N VAL A 276 -0.39 -13.68 4.44
CA VAL A 276 -1.41 -14.65 4.88
C VAL A 276 -1.31 -14.88 6.38
N ARG A 277 -0.10 -15.11 6.90
CA ARG A 277 0.13 -15.33 8.34
C ARG A 277 -0.30 -14.14 9.21
N ASP A 278 -0.11 -12.93 8.71
CA ASP A 278 -0.45 -11.68 9.40
C ASP A 278 -1.93 -11.29 9.22
N THR A 279 -2.72 -12.08 8.48
CA THR A 279 -4.15 -11.80 8.22
C THR A 279 -5.03 -12.36 9.34
N ARG A 280 -5.99 -11.56 9.80
CA ARG A 280 -7.02 -11.93 10.77
C ARG A 280 -8.36 -11.40 10.29
N TYR A 281 -9.37 -12.26 10.35
CA TYR A 281 -10.75 -11.93 10.06
C TYR A 281 -11.50 -11.80 11.39
N LEU A 282 -12.20 -10.69 11.58
CA LEU A 282 -13.10 -10.47 12.71
C LEU A 282 -14.45 -10.02 12.15
N VAL A 283 -15.52 -10.70 12.56
CA VAL A 283 -16.88 -10.29 12.27
C VAL A 283 -17.52 -9.89 13.59
N THR A 284 -17.96 -8.65 13.66
CA THR A 284 -18.67 -8.11 14.82
C THR A 284 -20.16 -8.09 14.57
N ASP A 285 -20.94 -7.69 15.56
CA ASP A 285 -22.38 -7.44 15.42
C ASP A 285 -22.71 -6.32 14.43
N ARG A 286 -21.75 -5.42 14.13
CA ARG A 286 -21.93 -4.26 13.24
C ARG A 286 -21.14 -4.29 11.94
N ARG A 287 -19.92 -4.84 11.92
CA ARG A 287 -19.01 -4.75 10.78
C ARG A 287 -18.12 -5.97 10.60
N VAL A 288 -17.62 -6.12 9.39
CA VAL A 288 -16.54 -7.05 9.04
C VAL A 288 -15.23 -6.28 9.05
N LEU A 289 -14.33 -6.72 9.92
CA LEU A 289 -13.00 -6.17 10.06
C LEU A 289 -11.97 -7.19 9.57
N ILE A 290 -11.05 -6.73 8.73
CA ILE A 290 -9.95 -7.58 8.25
C ILE A 290 -8.65 -6.86 8.56
N GLN A 291 -7.81 -7.47 9.38
CA GLN A 291 -6.48 -6.95 9.69
C GLN A 291 -5.45 -7.75 8.91
N ARG A 292 -4.50 -7.07 8.27
CA ARG A 292 -3.35 -7.66 7.59
C ARG A 292 -2.09 -6.87 7.93
N GLY A 293 -1.42 -7.27 8.99
CA GLY A 293 -0.30 -6.49 9.55
C GLY A 293 -0.75 -5.07 9.92
N ARG A 294 -0.22 -4.06 9.21
CA ARG A 294 -0.54 -2.63 9.40
C ARG A 294 -1.68 -2.11 8.53
N GLU A 295 -2.32 -2.98 7.77
CA GLU A 295 -3.46 -2.65 6.94
C GLU A 295 -4.73 -3.18 7.62
N GLU A 296 -5.77 -2.38 7.64
CA GLU A 296 -7.09 -2.80 8.10
C GLU A 296 -8.13 -2.46 7.06
N LEU A 297 -9.15 -3.31 6.95
CA LEU A 297 -10.36 -3.04 6.22
C LEU A 297 -11.53 -3.04 7.19
N HIS A 298 -12.34 -2.00 7.09
CA HIS A 298 -13.57 -1.81 7.86
C HIS A 298 -14.73 -1.78 6.86
N LEU A 299 -15.61 -2.77 6.95
CA LEU A 299 -16.79 -2.93 6.10
C LEU A 299 -18.03 -3.06 6.97
N ASP A 300 -18.99 -2.16 6.82
CA ASP A 300 -20.26 -2.24 7.52
C ASP A 300 -21.08 -3.46 7.03
N ARG A 301 -21.63 -4.25 7.97
CA ARG A 301 -22.46 -5.41 7.65
C ARG A 301 -23.76 -5.03 6.95
N SER A 302 -24.30 -3.83 7.21
CA SER A 302 -25.50 -3.33 6.52
C SER A 302 -25.32 -3.19 5.01
N LYS A 303 -24.06 -3.17 4.54
CA LYS A 303 -23.70 -3.09 3.13
C LYS A 303 -23.52 -4.45 2.48
N ILE A 304 -23.69 -5.56 3.19
CA ILE A 304 -23.55 -6.91 2.63
C ILE A 304 -24.94 -7.40 2.25
N VAL A 305 -25.16 -7.67 0.96
CA VAL A 305 -26.42 -8.21 0.42
C VAL A 305 -26.42 -9.72 0.44
N ASP A 306 -25.28 -10.30 0.05
CA ASP A 306 -25.15 -11.73 -0.12
C ASP A 306 -23.72 -12.19 0.17
N VAL A 307 -23.61 -13.47 0.51
CA VAL A 307 -22.37 -14.15 0.83
C VAL A 307 -22.33 -15.45 0.04
N ILE A 308 -21.30 -15.59 -0.78
CA ILE A 308 -21.05 -16.75 -1.63
C ILE A 308 -19.81 -17.45 -1.09
N ASP A 309 -19.87 -18.77 -0.90
CA ASP A 309 -18.70 -19.60 -0.63
C ASP A 309 -18.31 -20.44 -1.85
N ALA A 310 -17.01 -20.71 -1.98
CA ALA A 310 -16.47 -21.63 -2.96
C ALA A 310 -15.44 -22.56 -2.31
N PRO A 311 -15.28 -23.81 -2.78
CA PRO A 311 -14.26 -24.71 -2.25
C PRO A 311 -12.85 -24.19 -2.60
N ALA A 312 -11.99 -24.09 -1.59
CA ALA A 312 -10.60 -23.65 -1.73
C ALA A 312 -9.59 -24.82 -1.72
N GLY A 313 -10.08 -26.05 -1.57
CA GLY A 313 -9.29 -27.27 -1.38
C GLY A 313 -9.01 -27.59 0.09
N GLU A 314 -8.62 -28.85 0.39
CA GLU A 314 -8.26 -29.32 1.75
C GLU A 314 -9.37 -29.11 2.81
N GLY A 315 -10.64 -29.15 2.39
CA GLY A 315 -11.79 -28.90 3.26
C GLY A 315 -12.00 -27.42 3.66
N LEU A 316 -11.18 -26.51 3.11
CA LEU A 316 -11.30 -25.07 3.34
C LEU A 316 -12.22 -24.43 2.29
N ARG A 317 -12.86 -23.33 2.66
CA ARG A 317 -13.70 -22.54 1.75
C ARG A 317 -13.26 -21.09 1.66
N ASP A 318 -13.42 -20.53 0.49
CA ASP A 318 -13.22 -19.12 0.18
C ASP A 318 -14.57 -18.40 0.23
N VAL A 319 -14.65 -17.28 0.94
CA VAL A 319 -15.90 -16.52 1.13
C VAL A 319 -15.82 -15.18 0.40
N PHE A 320 -16.81 -14.94 -0.45
CA PHE A 320 -16.98 -13.72 -1.25
C PHE A 320 -18.17 -12.92 -0.70
N LEU A 321 -17.98 -11.61 -0.50
CA LEU A 321 -19.03 -10.71 -0.06
C LEU A 321 -19.56 -9.91 -1.25
N VAL A 322 -20.88 -9.93 -1.42
CA VAL A 322 -21.59 -9.10 -2.39
C VAL A 322 -22.09 -7.88 -1.64
N LEU A 323 -21.62 -6.70 -2.05
CA LEU A 323 -21.96 -5.44 -1.38
C LEU A 323 -23.12 -4.73 -2.08
N ASP A 324 -24.05 -4.18 -1.29
CA ASP A 324 -25.06 -3.24 -1.75
C ASP A 324 -24.44 -1.85 -1.82
N GLY A 325 -24.74 -1.15 -2.89
CA GLY A 325 -24.69 0.30 -2.88
C GLY A 325 -26.06 0.80 -3.27
N PRO A 326 -26.57 1.90 -2.70
CA PRO A 326 -27.85 2.51 -3.11
C PRO A 326 -27.92 2.90 -4.61
N GLN A 327 -26.86 2.64 -5.39
CA GLN A 327 -26.81 2.69 -6.85
C GLN A 327 -25.93 1.57 -7.48
N ALA A 328 -25.52 0.52 -6.75
CA ALA A 328 -24.54 -0.47 -7.20
C ALA A 328 -25.11 -1.88 -7.23
N ARG A 329 -25.44 -2.39 -8.42
CA ARG A 329 -25.66 -3.83 -8.64
C ARG A 329 -24.31 -4.54 -8.81
N ALA A 330 -23.94 -5.30 -7.78
CA ALA A 330 -23.03 -6.44 -7.74
C ALA A 330 -21.50 -6.29 -7.92
N LEU A 331 -20.84 -7.17 -7.15
CA LEU A 331 -19.50 -7.77 -7.27
C LEU A 331 -18.27 -6.89 -6.97
N ALA A 332 -17.82 -6.93 -5.73
CA ALA A 332 -16.49 -6.44 -5.35
C ALA A 332 -15.40 -7.42 -5.87
N ALA A 333 -15.03 -7.32 -7.14
CA ALA A 333 -13.92 -8.06 -7.77
C ALA A 333 -12.51 -7.71 -7.23
N SER A 334 -12.44 -7.03 -6.08
CA SER A 334 -11.20 -6.71 -5.38
C SER A 334 -11.36 -7.29 -4.00
N GLY A 335 -10.67 -8.40 -3.74
CA GLY A 335 -10.52 -8.93 -2.39
C GLY A 335 -10.14 -7.82 -1.40
N ALA A 336 -10.34 -8.09 -0.11
CA ALA A 336 -10.36 -7.11 0.98
C ALA A 336 -9.38 -5.92 0.81
N PHE A 337 -8.12 -6.16 0.44
CA PHE A 337 -7.08 -5.15 0.41
C PHE A 337 -6.63 -4.65 -0.98
N GLY A 338 -7.43 -4.84 -2.03
CA GLY A 338 -7.24 -4.15 -3.32
C GLY A 338 -6.60 -4.98 -4.44
N GLU A 339 -6.55 -4.37 -5.63
CA GLU A 339 -5.98 -4.92 -6.86
C GLU A 339 -4.45 -4.89 -6.80
N ARG A 340 -3.83 -6.00 -6.37
CA ARG A 340 -2.42 -6.25 -6.72
C ARG A 340 -2.26 -7.10 -7.99
N GLU A 341 -3.32 -7.77 -8.43
CA GLU A 341 -3.38 -8.54 -9.66
C GLU A 341 -4.76 -8.32 -10.30
N ALA A 342 -4.79 -7.62 -11.43
CA ALA A 342 -5.94 -7.62 -12.33
C ALA A 342 -5.99 -8.98 -13.03
N GLY A 343 -6.45 -10.00 -12.31
CA GLY A 343 -6.82 -11.29 -12.89
C GLY A 343 -8.29 -11.28 -13.32
N PRO A 344 -8.70 -12.18 -14.23
CA PRO A 344 -10.11 -12.35 -14.60
C PRO A 344 -10.98 -12.91 -13.46
N SER A 345 -10.36 -13.47 -12.42
CA SER A 345 -11.05 -14.12 -11.30
C SER A 345 -11.45 -13.16 -10.18
N LEU A 346 -12.62 -13.44 -9.59
CA LEU A 346 -13.05 -12.86 -8.32
C LEU A 346 -12.07 -13.25 -7.23
N ARG A 347 -11.85 -12.35 -6.27
CA ARG A 347 -11.01 -12.63 -5.11
C ARG A 347 -11.88 -12.80 -3.87
N PRO A 348 -11.58 -13.82 -3.04
CA PRO A 348 -12.30 -13.97 -1.78
C PRO A 348 -12.03 -12.76 -0.90
N VAL A 349 -13.01 -12.40 -0.09
CA VAL A 349 -12.85 -11.43 0.99
C VAL A 349 -12.26 -12.13 2.21
N LEU A 350 -12.71 -13.35 2.49
CA LEU A 350 -12.13 -14.25 3.48
C LEU A 350 -11.56 -15.47 2.74
N GLU A 351 -10.24 -15.58 2.70
CA GLU A 351 -9.55 -16.69 2.05
C GLU A 351 -9.38 -17.86 3.02
N ARG A 352 -9.67 -19.08 2.57
CA ARG A 352 -9.33 -20.36 3.22
C ARG A 352 -9.77 -20.45 4.69
N VAL A 353 -11.06 -20.31 4.89
CA VAL A 353 -11.72 -20.37 6.19
C VAL A 353 -12.20 -21.80 6.46
N GLU A 354 -12.02 -22.28 7.69
CA GLU A 354 -12.53 -23.60 8.15
C GLU A 354 -14.04 -23.54 8.40
N ASP A 355 -14.50 -22.54 9.17
CA ASP A 355 -15.90 -22.33 9.51
C ASP A 355 -16.58 -21.32 8.56
N ALA A 356 -16.69 -21.70 7.29
CA ALA A 356 -17.40 -20.89 6.29
C ALA A 356 -18.91 -20.84 6.52
N GLU A 357 -19.50 -21.93 7.04
CA GLU A 357 -20.93 -22.03 7.26
C GLU A 357 -21.39 -21.17 8.46
N GLY A 358 -20.59 -21.12 9.53
CA GLY A 358 -20.84 -20.24 10.67
C GLY A 358 -20.79 -18.76 10.28
N VAL A 359 -19.77 -18.34 9.52
CA VAL A 359 -19.69 -16.94 9.07
C VAL A 359 -20.82 -16.58 8.08
N GLN A 360 -21.21 -17.49 7.20
CA GLN A 360 -22.37 -17.28 6.33
C GLN A 360 -23.66 -17.07 7.11
N ARG A 361 -23.90 -17.92 8.11
CA ARG A 361 -25.08 -17.82 8.96
C ARG A 361 -25.14 -16.48 9.67
N ILE A 362 -24.04 -16.10 10.32
CA ILE A 362 -23.92 -14.82 11.04
C ILE A 362 -24.16 -13.64 10.11
N LEU A 363 -23.60 -13.67 8.89
CA LEU A 363 -23.74 -12.57 7.95
C LEU A 363 -25.13 -12.51 7.30
N ARG A 364 -25.81 -13.66 7.09
CA ARG A 364 -27.15 -13.74 6.49
C ARG A 364 -28.28 -13.41 7.46
N GLU A 365 -28.15 -13.73 8.75
CA GLU A 365 -29.17 -13.50 9.79
C GLU A 365 -29.58 -12.02 9.96
N GLN A 366 -28.80 -11.07 9.42
CA GLN A 366 -29.14 -9.64 9.39
C GLN A 366 -29.73 -9.15 8.07
N THR A 367 -29.82 -9.97 7.03
CA THR A 367 -30.43 -9.55 5.76
C THR A 367 -31.92 -9.33 6.04
N PRO A 368 -32.45 -8.10 6.00
CA PRO A 368 -33.88 -7.90 6.14
C PRO A 368 -34.55 -8.73 5.04
N THR A 369 -35.43 -9.64 5.44
CA THR A 369 -36.26 -10.40 4.52
C THR A 369 -36.94 -9.40 3.59
N LEU A 370 -36.52 -9.38 2.32
CA LEU A 370 -37.25 -8.67 1.28
C LEU A 370 -38.71 -9.13 1.37
N PRO A 371 -39.70 -8.22 1.34
CA PRO A 371 -41.09 -8.63 1.32
C PRO A 371 -41.28 -9.57 0.13
N ARG A 372 -41.74 -10.80 0.41
CA ARG A 372 -42.17 -11.73 -0.63
C ARG A 372 -43.21 -10.98 -1.45
N ALA A 373 -42.95 -10.81 -2.74
CA ALA A 373 -43.98 -10.35 -3.67
C ALA A 373 -45.17 -11.32 -3.52
N ALA A 374 -46.28 -10.79 -3.05
CA ALA A 374 -47.55 -11.49 -2.93
C ALA A 374 -48.18 -11.71 -4.30
#